data_AF-A0A6B1XZG4-F1
#
_entry.id   AF-A0A6B1XZG4-F1
#
_cell.length_a   1.000
_cell.length_b   1.000
_cell.length_c   1.000
_cell.angle_alpha   90.00
_cell.angle_beta   90.00
_cell.angle_gamma   90.00
#
_symmetry.space_group_name_H-M   'P 1'
#
loop_
_entity.id
_entity.type
_entity.pdbx_description
1 polymer ?
#
loop_
_entity_poly.entity_id
_entity_poly.type
_entity_poly.pdbx_seq_one_letter_code
_entity_poly.pdbx_strand_id
1 'polypeptide(L)'
;MVKWQATLSTTEPYNYIGIQNVRQGNRNTEVLEAILVENALPLDLTGCEVFFESVIDNKYPIQRAAKIVNAKKGIIQYTFDEYSMQSLHRQEAYFSIHKGDNLIGSTQNFSYFVVNAASKTEGEMGSYWQSIEDLIADMTAFINENKGDFTAWMNARKEEFEKWRKNQQDTFEAWRNGQETDYLKWFESIKDILKTIDPGGTMLAELMDARVDIQGVRHNSLSERLLADMNYLYHRLEERLYTIKYGNVNTLEILEDDSFSKNHEVEVLGTVNHPIEEGALIIATVDDSKQNVFTIEGVDNG
;
A
#
# COMPACT_ATOMS: atom_id res chain seq x y z
N MET A 1 38.81 -11.78 14.55
CA MET A 1 39.38 -11.36 15.86
C MET A 1 38.28 -11.54 16.88
N VAL A 2 38.54 -12.20 18.01
CA VAL A 2 37.55 -12.37 19.08
C VAL A 2 37.29 -11.01 19.73
N LYS A 3 36.02 -10.62 19.83
CA LYS A 3 35.62 -9.34 20.44
C LYS A 3 35.08 -9.53 21.86
N TRP A 4 34.42 -10.66 22.11
CA TRP A 4 33.85 -10.96 23.43
C TRP A 4 34.29 -12.34 23.90
N GLN A 5 34.44 -12.46 25.21
CA GLN A 5 34.69 -13.71 25.90
C GLN A 5 33.62 -13.92 26.95
N ALA A 6 33.11 -15.14 27.06
CA ALA A 6 32.09 -15.52 28.02
C ALA A 6 32.34 -16.91 28.61
N THR A 7 31.79 -17.15 29.80
CA THR A 7 31.63 -18.49 30.36
C THR A 7 30.14 -18.78 30.45
N LEU A 8 29.72 -19.89 29.87
CA LEU A 8 28.31 -20.29 29.78
C LEU A 8 28.14 -21.67 30.41
N SER A 9 27.22 -21.75 31.36
CA SER A 9 26.94 -22.97 32.11
C SER A 9 25.72 -23.70 31.57
N THR A 10 25.75 -25.04 31.64
CA THR A 10 24.58 -25.92 31.43
C THR A 10 23.76 -26.13 32.71
N THR A 11 24.32 -25.79 33.88
CA THR A 11 23.79 -26.22 35.20
C THR A 11 23.51 -25.06 36.15
N GLU A 12 24.22 -23.95 36.03
CA GLU A 12 23.96 -22.75 36.84
C GLU A 12 22.68 -22.06 36.34
N PRO A 13 21.87 -21.43 37.22
CA PRO A 13 20.55 -20.90 36.84
C PRO A 13 20.61 -19.67 35.93
N TYR A 14 21.74 -18.94 35.92
CA TYR A 14 21.89 -17.72 35.13
C TYR A 14 23.31 -17.58 34.61
N ASN A 15 23.45 -17.29 33.31
CA ASN A 15 24.72 -16.90 32.71
C ASN A 15 24.90 -15.38 32.83
N TYR A 16 25.73 -14.94 33.78
CA TYR A 16 26.08 -13.53 33.93
C TYR A 16 27.26 -13.17 33.03
N ILE A 17 26.94 -12.80 31.79
CA ILE A 17 27.94 -12.36 30.83
C ILE A 17 27.93 -10.84 30.67
N GLY A 18 29.09 -10.27 30.32
CA GLY A 18 29.20 -8.85 30.01
C GLY A 18 28.31 -8.46 28.82
N ILE A 19 27.91 -7.18 28.76
CA ILE A 19 27.05 -6.67 27.68
C ILE A 19 27.76 -6.85 26.33
N GLN A 20 27.21 -7.70 25.46
CA GLN A 20 27.66 -7.88 24.09
C GLN A 20 26.85 -6.98 23.16
N ASN A 21 27.50 -5.96 22.58
CA ASN A 21 26.88 -5.06 21.61
C ASN A 21 27.37 -5.39 20.20
N VAL A 22 26.59 -6.18 19.47
CA VAL A 22 26.88 -6.56 18.07
C VAL A 22 26.25 -5.52 17.15
N ARG A 23 26.95 -5.12 16.09
CA ARG A 23 26.44 -4.09 15.17
C ARG A 23 25.89 -4.71 13.90
N GLN A 24 24.63 -4.38 13.60
CA GLN A 24 23.97 -4.84 12.38
C GLN A 24 24.78 -4.45 11.13
N GLY A 25 24.94 -5.38 10.18
CA GLY A 25 25.69 -5.17 8.94
C GLY A 25 27.19 -5.44 9.02
N ASN A 26 27.76 -5.65 10.21
CA ASN A 26 29.14 -6.13 10.33
C ASN A 26 29.21 -7.60 9.88
N ARG A 27 30.03 -7.92 8.87
CA ARG A 27 30.28 -9.30 8.46
C ARG A 27 31.58 -9.81 9.07
N ASN A 28 31.56 -11.01 9.64
CA ASN A 28 32.73 -11.78 10.10
C ASN A 28 33.59 -11.16 11.22
N THR A 29 33.24 -9.98 11.74
CA THR A 29 34.02 -9.32 12.80
C THR A 29 33.39 -9.43 14.18
N GLU A 30 32.11 -9.75 14.28
CA GLU A 30 31.38 -9.90 15.55
C GLU A 30 31.54 -11.32 16.07
N VAL A 31 32.63 -11.60 16.79
CA VAL A 31 32.96 -12.96 17.26
C VAL A 31 32.93 -13.04 18.79
N LEU A 32 32.08 -13.93 19.30
CA LEU A 32 32.03 -14.38 20.69
C LEU A 32 32.83 -15.67 20.84
N GLU A 33 33.76 -15.69 21.78
CA GLU A 33 34.39 -16.91 22.28
C GLU A 33 33.74 -17.29 23.62
N ALA A 34 33.20 -18.50 23.71
CA ALA A 34 32.55 -18.98 24.91
C ALA A 34 33.24 -20.23 25.44
N ILE A 35 33.40 -20.30 26.76
CA ILE A 35 33.83 -21.50 27.48
C ILE A 35 32.57 -22.14 28.06
N LEU A 36 32.23 -23.33 27.56
CA LEU A 36 31.10 -24.10 28.05
C LEU A 36 31.51 -24.89 29.30
N VAL A 37 30.73 -24.76 30.36
CA VAL A 37 30.98 -25.42 31.64
C VAL A 37 29.76 -26.21 32.12
N GLU A 38 30.03 -27.31 32.81
CA GLU A 38 29.04 -28.10 33.53
C GLU A 38 29.55 -28.29 34.96
N ASN A 39 28.73 -27.94 35.97
CA ASN A 39 29.13 -27.93 37.38
C ASN A 39 30.46 -27.17 37.62
N ALA A 40 30.61 -26.01 36.98
CA ALA A 40 31.81 -25.15 37.00
C ALA A 40 33.10 -25.77 36.43
N LEU A 41 33.02 -26.94 35.78
CA LEU A 41 34.15 -27.56 35.08
C LEU A 41 33.99 -27.42 33.57
N PRO A 42 35.08 -27.21 32.80
CA PRO A 42 35.02 -27.18 31.34
C PRO A 42 34.39 -28.45 30.78
N LEU A 43 33.39 -28.28 29.91
CA LEU A 43 32.68 -29.38 29.28
C LEU A 43 33.50 -29.94 28.11
N ASP A 44 33.74 -31.25 28.08
CA ASP A 44 34.43 -31.89 26.96
C ASP A 44 33.48 -32.06 25.77
N LEU A 45 33.76 -31.33 24.69
CA LEU A 45 32.97 -31.33 23.45
C LEU A 45 33.52 -32.30 22.40
N THR A 46 34.37 -33.25 22.78
CA THR A 46 34.97 -34.19 21.83
C THR A 46 33.89 -35.04 21.14
N GLY A 47 33.84 -34.93 19.81
CA GLY A 47 32.83 -35.61 18.98
C GLY A 47 31.43 -34.99 19.09
N CYS A 48 31.31 -33.76 19.59
CA CYS A 48 30.07 -33.02 19.66
C CYS A 48 30.00 -31.93 18.58
N GLU A 49 28.79 -31.47 18.30
CA GLU A 49 28.48 -30.27 17.52
C GLU A 49 27.76 -29.28 18.44
N VAL A 50 27.96 -27.99 18.20
CA VAL A 50 27.37 -26.94 19.03
C VAL A 50 26.66 -25.94 18.14
N PHE A 51 25.42 -25.61 18.46
CA PHE A 51 24.61 -24.66 17.71
C PHE A 51 24.16 -23.50 18.59
N PHE A 52 24.27 -22.28 18.07
CA PHE A 52 23.64 -21.10 18.60
C PHE A 52 22.15 -21.12 18.25
N GLU A 53 21.29 -20.94 19.24
CA GLU A 53 19.84 -20.90 19.06
C GLU A 53 19.25 -19.65 19.70
N SER A 54 18.32 -19.02 18.97
CA SER A 54 17.65 -17.79 19.42
C SER A 54 16.30 -17.66 18.74
N VAL A 55 15.35 -17.00 19.40
CA VAL A 55 14.12 -16.53 18.76
C VAL A 55 14.21 -15.02 18.58
N ILE A 56 14.48 -14.59 17.35
CA ILE A 56 14.66 -13.19 17.01
C ILE A 56 13.31 -12.48 16.97
N ASP A 57 13.22 -11.31 17.61
CA ASP A 57 11.99 -10.50 17.73
C ASP A 57 10.79 -11.29 18.31
N ASN A 58 11.04 -12.31 19.12
CA ASN A 58 10.03 -13.26 19.63
C ASN A 58 9.18 -13.93 18.53
N LYS A 59 9.65 -13.96 17.28
CA LYS A 59 8.90 -14.51 16.13
C LYS A 59 9.69 -15.53 15.33
N TYR A 60 11.00 -15.35 15.23
CA TYR A 60 11.78 -15.97 14.18
C TYR A 60 12.87 -16.87 14.79
N PRO A 61 12.64 -18.20 14.88
CA PRO A 61 13.63 -19.11 15.42
C PRO A 61 14.80 -19.26 14.44
N ILE A 62 16.01 -19.20 14.96
CA ILE A 62 17.25 -19.42 14.20
C ILE A 62 18.12 -20.45 14.92
N GLN A 63 18.83 -21.27 14.13
CA GLN A 63 19.85 -22.20 14.61
C GLN A 63 21.08 -22.08 13.72
N ARG A 64 22.26 -21.83 14.30
CA ARG A 64 23.50 -21.56 13.55
C ARG A 64 24.69 -22.29 14.18
N ALA A 65 25.54 -22.93 13.38
CA ALA A 65 26.67 -23.69 13.91
C ALA A 65 27.71 -22.78 14.59
N ALA A 66 28.20 -23.22 15.75
CA ALA A 66 29.34 -22.62 16.45
C ALA A 66 30.59 -23.46 16.18
N LYS A 67 31.73 -22.78 16.00
CA LYS A 67 33.01 -23.45 15.76
C LYS A 67 33.63 -23.89 17.07
N ILE A 68 33.87 -25.18 17.25
CA ILE A 68 34.65 -25.69 18.39
C ILE A 68 36.13 -25.40 18.14
N VAL A 69 36.75 -24.60 19.02
CA VAL A 69 38.17 -24.22 18.94
C VAL A 69 39.04 -25.11 19.82
N ASN A 70 38.50 -25.55 20.97
CA ASN A 70 39.17 -26.51 21.84
C ASN A 70 38.14 -27.40 22.53
N ALA A 71 37.92 -28.59 21.97
CA ALA A 71 36.91 -29.53 22.44
C ALA A 71 37.13 -29.94 23.91
N LYS A 72 38.36 -30.32 24.28
CA LYS A 72 38.69 -30.77 25.64
C LYS A 72 38.53 -29.69 26.72
N LYS A 73 38.53 -28.42 26.31
CA LYS A 73 38.36 -27.27 27.22
C LYS A 73 37.00 -26.59 27.06
N GLY A 74 36.08 -27.17 26.29
CA GLY A 74 34.76 -26.58 26.06
C GLY A 74 34.77 -25.22 25.35
N ILE A 75 35.81 -24.89 24.59
CA ILE A 75 35.94 -23.56 23.97
C ILE A 75 35.34 -23.58 22.57
N ILE A 76 34.35 -22.71 22.38
CA ILE A 76 33.68 -22.47 21.10
C ILE A 76 33.85 -21.01 20.66
N GLN A 77 33.68 -20.76 19.37
CA GLN A 77 33.55 -19.44 18.78
C GLN A 77 32.29 -19.37 17.94
N TYR A 78 31.48 -18.36 18.19
CA TYR A 78 30.32 -18.02 17.38
C TYR A 78 30.54 -16.66 16.73
N THR A 79 30.31 -16.59 15.43
CA THR A 79 30.35 -15.34 14.67
C THR A 79 28.92 -14.91 14.43
N PHE A 80 28.52 -13.78 15.01
CA PHE A 80 27.20 -13.22 14.75
C PHE A 80 27.10 -12.84 13.28
N ASP A 81 26.01 -13.27 12.68
CA ASP A 81 25.71 -13.15 11.27
C ASP A 81 24.43 -12.32 11.06
N GLU A 82 24.04 -12.19 9.81
CA GLU A 82 22.89 -11.36 9.42
C GLU A 82 21.55 -11.83 10.05
N TYR A 83 21.42 -13.12 10.38
CA TYR A 83 20.25 -13.68 11.02
C TYR A 83 20.20 -13.34 12.51
N SER A 84 21.31 -13.58 13.23
CA SER A 84 21.42 -13.24 14.65
C SER A 84 21.44 -11.73 14.92
N MET A 85 21.75 -10.91 13.92
CA MET A 85 21.72 -9.44 14.02
C MET A 85 20.50 -8.80 13.33
N GLN A 86 19.44 -9.57 13.06
CA GLN A 86 18.31 -9.08 12.27
C GLN A 86 17.45 -8.05 13.02
N SER A 87 17.21 -8.25 14.32
CA SER A 87 16.35 -7.34 15.11
C SER A 87 17.19 -6.54 16.11
N LEU A 88 16.95 -5.21 16.12
CA LEU A 88 17.62 -4.28 17.01
C LEU A 88 17.27 -4.57 18.48
N HIS A 89 18.12 -4.07 19.39
CA HIS A 89 17.97 -4.19 20.84
C HIS A 89 18.28 -5.59 21.39
N ARG A 90 17.73 -5.88 22.57
CA ARG A 90 18.06 -7.08 23.36
C ARG A 90 17.49 -8.31 22.70
N GLN A 91 18.35 -9.29 22.47
CA GLN A 91 18.02 -10.64 22.04
C GLN A 91 18.44 -11.65 23.11
N GLU A 92 17.80 -12.81 23.10
CA GLU A 92 18.09 -13.92 24.02
C GLU A 92 18.43 -15.18 23.23
N ALA A 93 19.49 -15.86 23.65
CA ALA A 93 20.03 -17.02 22.96
C ALA A 93 20.66 -18.02 23.93
N TYR A 94 20.87 -19.25 23.46
CA TYR A 94 21.64 -20.28 24.15
C TYR A 94 22.43 -21.11 23.14
N PHE A 95 23.29 -22.00 23.63
CA PHE A 95 23.96 -22.99 22.81
C PHE A 95 23.41 -24.39 23.10
N SER A 96 22.95 -25.09 22.08
CA SER A 96 22.61 -26.51 22.13
C SER A 96 23.84 -27.35 21.76
N ILE A 97 23.98 -28.50 22.40
CA ILE A 97 25.13 -29.40 22.26
C ILE A 97 24.60 -30.75 21.83
N HIS A 98 25.09 -31.22 20.69
CA HIS A 98 24.65 -32.45 20.04
C HIS A 98 25.80 -33.44 19.92
N LYS A 99 25.49 -34.73 20.01
CA LYS A 99 26.45 -35.82 19.74
C LYS A 99 25.82 -36.79 18.77
N GLY A 100 26.16 -36.63 17.48
CA GLY A 100 25.34 -37.18 16.40
C GLY A 100 23.93 -36.55 16.44
N ASP A 101 22.90 -37.35 16.22
CA ASP A 101 21.51 -36.86 16.18
C ASP A 101 20.91 -36.55 17.57
N ASN A 102 21.63 -36.86 18.65
CA ASN A 102 21.11 -36.69 20.01
C ASN A 102 21.52 -35.34 20.61
N LEU A 103 20.52 -34.57 21.07
CA LEU A 103 20.74 -33.43 21.97
C LEU A 103 21.21 -33.94 23.33
N ILE A 104 22.43 -33.58 23.73
CA ILE A 104 23.02 -34.01 25.02
C ILE A 104 22.90 -32.93 26.10
N GLY A 105 22.65 -31.67 25.73
CA GLY A 105 22.40 -30.59 26.66
C GLY A 105 22.36 -29.23 25.99
N SER A 106 22.02 -28.20 26.76
CA SER A 106 22.10 -26.81 26.34
C SER A 106 22.64 -25.95 27.46
N THR A 107 23.28 -24.84 27.10
CA THR A 107 23.60 -23.80 28.08
C THR A 107 22.32 -23.12 28.55
N GLN A 108 22.36 -22.47 29.71
CA GLN A 108 21.32 -21.48 30.01
C GLN A 108 21.35 -20.33 29.02
N ASN A 109 20.22 -19.63 28.94
CA ASN A 109 20.08 -18.45 28.12
C ASN A 109 21.03 -17.34 28.55
N PHE A 110 21.47 -16.57 27.57
CA PHE A 110 22.18 -15.32 27.76
C PHE A 110 21.60 -14.23 26.85
N SER A 111 21.91 -12.97 27.17
CA SER A 111 21.45 -11.83 26.39
C SER A 111 22.60 -11.18 25.62
N TYR A 112 22.28 -10.68 24.43
CA TYR A 112 23.13 -9.81 23.62
C TYR A 112 22.28 -8.68 23.04
N PHE A 113 22.92 -7.61 22.59
CA PHE A 113 22.26 -6.43 22.06
C PHE A 113 22.72 -6.16 20.64
N VAL A 114 21.75 -6.00 19.74
CA VAL A 114 22.00 -5.58 18.37
C VAL A 114 21.86 -4.06 18.29
N VAL A 115 22.93 -3.37 17.87
CA VAL A 115 22.97 -1.92 17.71
C VAL A 115 22.96 -1.52 16.24
N ASN A 116 22.32 -0.39 15.94
CA ASN A 116 22.21 0.12 14.59
C ASN A 116 23.58 0.54 14.01
N ALA A 117 23.81 0.28 12.71
CA ALA A 117 24.89 0.89 11.96
C ALA A 117 24.42 2.22 11.34
N ALA A 118 25.15 3.31 11.59
CA ALA A 118 24.80 4.63 11.05
C ALA A 118 24.79 4.70 9.51
N SER A 119 25.32 3.67 8.83
CA SER A 119 25.46 3.59 7.38
C SER A 119 24.37 2.78 6.66
N LYS A 120 23.29 2.37 7.34
CA LYS A 120 22.22 1.53 6.79
C LYS A 120 20.87 2.25 6.77
N THR A 121 20.14 2.17 5.66
CA THR A 121 18.79 2.75 5.50
C THR A 121 17.67 1.77 5.88
N GLU A 122 16.48 2.27 6.22
CA GLU A 122 15.33 1.46 6.68
C GLU A 122 14.88 0.37 5.69
N GLY A 123 15.07 0.59 4.39
CA GLY A 123 14.84 -0.42 3.36
C GLY A 123 15.91 -1.52 3.28
N GLU A 124 17.16 -1.23 3.69
CA GLU A 124 18.25 -2.23 3.81
C GLU A 124 18.25 -2.95 5.16
N MET A 125 17.40 -2.49 6.10
CA MET A 125 17.17 -3.07 7.42
C MET A 125 16.04 -4.12 7.40
N GLY A 126 15.31 -4.26 6.30
CA GLY A 126 14.17 -5.16 6.14
C GLY A 126 14.56 -6.57 5.66
N SER A 127 14.29 -7.56 6.50
CA SER A 127 14.16 -8.99 6.15
C SER A 127 15.42 -9.69 5.62
N TYR A 128 16.37 -9.98 6.51
CA TYR A 128 17.34 -11.08 6.36
C TYR A 128 16.67 -12.46 6.49
N TRP A 129 15.55 -12.65 5.79
CA TRP A 129 15.04 -13.97 5.49
C TRP A 129 15.75 -14.42 4.23
N GLN A 130 16.54 -15.49 4.35
CA GLN A 130 17.29 -16.18 3.31
C GLN A 130 16.73 -15.90 1.93
N SER A 131 17.49 -15.19 1.09
CA SER A 131 17.08 -15.06 -0.30
C SER A 131 16.94 -16.48 -0.85
N ILE A 132 15.92 -16.73 -1.69
CA ILE A 132 15.73 -18.03 -2.35
C ILE A 132 17.05 -18.50 -2.98
N GLU A 133 17.91 -17.57 -3.39
CA GLU A 133 19.21 -17.79 -4.01
C GLU A 133 20.26 -18.36 -3.04
N ASP A 134 20.30 -17.93 -1.77
CA ASP A 134 21.23 -18.45 -0.76
C ASP A 134 20.83 -19.86 -0.32
N LEU A 135 19.52 -20.14 -0.22
CA LEU A 135 19.02 -21.49 0.02
C LEU A 135 19.36 -22.43 -1.16
N ILE A 136 19.25 -21.92 -2.39
CA ILE A 136 19.66 -22.65 -3.60
C ILE A 136 21.17 -22.91 -3.60
N ALA A 137 21.99 -21.95 -3.17
CA ALA A 137 23.45 -22.10 -3.13
C ALA A 137 23.89 -23.15 -2.08
N ASP A 138 23.36 -23.08 -0.86
CA ASP A 138 23.64 -24.06 0.20
C ASP A 138 23.14 -25.47 -0.18
N MET A 139 21.95 -25.57 -0.79
CA MET A 139 21.45 -26.83 -1.35
C MET A 139 22.36 -27.34 -2.47
N THR A 140 22.85 -26.47 -3.35
CA THR A 140 23.74 -26.87 -4.45
C THR A 140 25.09 -27.37 -3.95
N ALA A 141 25.65 -26.77 -2.89
CA ALA A 141 26.87 -27.23 -2.25
C ALA A 141 26.67 -28.62 -1.60
N PHE A 142 25.58 -28.80 -0.84
CA PHE A 142 25.22 -30.09 -0.23
C PHE A 142 24.99 -31.21 -1.27
N ILE A 143 24.35 -30.88 -2.40
CA ILE A 143 24.12 -31.81 -3.54
C ILE A 143 25.43 -32.28 -4.17
N ASN A 144 26.44 -31.43 -4.24
CA ASN A 144 27.72 -31.76 -4.86
C ASN A 144 28.56 -32.75 -4.03
N GLU A 145 28.32 -32.84 -2.72
CA GLU A 145 29.09 -33.70 -1.81
C GLU A 145 28.51 -35.14 -1.67
N ASN A 146 27.21 -35.36 -1.90
CA ASN A 146 26.53 -36.65 -1.59
C ASN A 146 25.77 -37.29 -2.78
N LYS A 147 26.46 -37.44 -3.92
CA LYS A 147 25.89 -37.66 -5.28
C LYS A 147 24.96 -38.88 -5.52
N GLY A 148 24.91 -39.89 -4.65
CA GLY A 148 24.17 -41.13 -4.93
C GLY A 148 22.71 -41.13 -4.46
N ASP A 149 22.50 -40.83 -3.18
CA ASP A 149 21.22 -41.06 -2.47
C ASP A 149 20.23 -39.88 -2.65
N PHE A 150 20.78 -38.66 -2.80
CA PHE A 150 19.98 -37.45 -3.00
C PHE A 150 19.22 -37.44 -4.33
N THR A 151 19.77 -38.03 -5.40
CA THR A 151 19.09 -38.06 -6.71
C THR A 151 17.80 -38.91 -6.65
N ALA A 152 17.85 -40.04 -5.95
CA ALA A 152 16.68 -40.89 -5.75
C ALA A 152 15.64 -40.21 -4.85
N TRP A 153 16.10 -39.61 -3.73
CA TRP A 153 15.24 -38.84 -2.83
C TRP A 153 14.59 -37.62 -3.51
N MET A 154 15.35 -36.87 -4.31
CA MET A 154 14.86 -35.70 -5.04
C MET A 154 13.89 -36.10 -6.15
N ASN A 155 14.13 -37.22 -6.85
CA ASN A 155 13.15 -37.74 -7.81
C ASN A 155 11.85 -38.17 -7.14
N ALA A 156 11.91 -38.84 -5.98
CA ALA A 156 10.73 -39.21 -5.20
C ALA A 156 9.97 -37.97 -4.71
N ARG A 157 10.68 -36.98 -4.15
CA ARG A 157 10.08 -35.71 -3.69
C ARG A 157 9.50 -34.86 -4.82
N LYS A 158 10.15 -34.87 -5.99
CA LYS A 158 9.62 -34.24 -7.19
C LYS A 158 8.31 -34.88 -7.63
N GLU A 159 8.23 -36.21 -7.61
CA GLU A 159 7.00 -36.93 -7.94
C GLU A 159 5.88 -36.65 -6.93
N GLU A 160 6.19 -36.59 -5.63
CA GLU A 160 5.24 -36.20 -4.58
C GLU A 160 4.72 -34.78 -4.78
N PHE A 161 5.61 -33.83 -5.12
CA PHE A 161 5.23 -32.44 -5.37
C PHE A 161 4.38 -32.28 -6.64
N GLU A 162 4.72 -33.01 -7.71
CA GLU A 162 3.92 -33.07 -8.94
C GLU A 162 2.51 -33.61 -8.67
N LYS A 163 2.40 -34.70 -7.90
CA LYS A 163 1.10 -35.26 -7.48
C LYS A 163 0.31 -34.28 -6.62
N TRP A 164 0.97 -33.63 -5.67
CA TRP A 164 0.33 -32.62 -4.82
C TRP A 164 -0.18 -31.44 -5.65
N ARG A 165 0.64 -30.87 -6.54
CA ARG A 165 0.24 -29.76 -7.43
C ARG A 165 -0.94 -30.14 -8.30
N LYS A 166 -0.89 -31.34 -8.91
CA LYS A 166 -1.98 -31.83 -9.74
C LYS A 166 -3.27 -31.97 -8.95
N ASN A 167 -3.22 -32.54 -7.74
CA ASN A 167 -4.39 -32.64 -6.87
C ASN A 167 -4.97 -31.26 -6.52
N GLN A 168 -4.12 -30.28 -6.18
CA GLN A 168 -4.56 -28.90 -5.91
C GLN A 168 -5.22 -28.26 -7.15
N GLN A 169 -4.65 -28.46 -8.33
CA GLN A 169 -5.23 -27.96 -9.58
C GLN A 169 -6.58 -28.62 -9.88
N ASP A 170 -6.65 -29.96 -9.82
CA ASP A 170 -7.86 -30.73 -10.10
C ASP A 170 -8.98 -30.36 -9.12
N THR A 171 -8.66 -30.17 -7.83
CA THR A 171 -9.65 -29.75 -6.81
C THR A 171 -10.14 -28.33 -7.04
N PHE A 172 -9.26 -27.39 -7.42
CA PHE A 172 -9.67 -26.03 -7.78
C PHE A 172 -10.54 -26.01 -9.04
N GLU A 173 -10.16 -26.72 -10.10
CA GLU A 173 -10.93 -26.83 -11.33
C GLU A 173 -12.30 -27.47 -11.09
N ALA A 174 -12.37 -28.52 -10.28
CA ALA A 174 -13.62 -29.15 -9.88
C ALA A 174 -14.52 -28.19 -9.10
N TRP A 175 -13.97 -27.44 -8.15
CA TRP A 175 -14.70 -26.40 -7.41
C TRP A 175 -15.24 -25.32 -8.35
N ARG A 176 -14.39 -24.78 -9.25
CA ARG A 176 -14.79 -23.76 -10.24
C ARG A 176 -15.91 -24.25 -11.15
N ASN A 177 -15.80 -25.47 -11.68
CA ASN A 177 -16.82 -26.09 -12.52
C ASN A 177 -18.13 -26.31 -11.74
N GLY A 178 -18.03 -26.64 -10.45
CA GLY A 178 -19.18 -26.72 -9.55
C GLY A 178 -19.87 -25.36 -9.38
N GLN A 179 -19.11 -24.29 -9.12
CA GLN A 179 -19.66 -22.93 -9.01
C GLN A 179 -20.32 -22.45 -10.30
N GLU A 180 -19.70 -22.72 -11.46
CA GLU A 180 -20.28 -22.40 -12.77
C GLU A 180 -21.61 -23.16 -12.98
N THR A 181 -21.64 -24.43 -12.62
CA THR A 181 -22.86 -25.26 -12.69
C THR A 181 -23.96 -24.74 -11.76
N ASP A 182 -23.62 -24.35 -10.53
CA ASP A 182 -24.58 -23.85 -9.56
C ASP A 182 -25.13 -22.48 -9.96
N TYR A 183 -24.28 -21.59 -10.48
CA TYR A 183 -24.71 -20.32 -11.08
C TYR A 183 -25.66 -20.56 -12.26
N LEU A 184 -25.32 -21.46 -13.19
CA LEU A 184 -26.16 -21.74 -14.35
C LEU A 184 -27.50 -22.35 -13.95
N LYS A 185 -27.53 -23.26 -12.97
CA LYS A 185 -28.78 -23.82 -12.43
C LYS A 185 -29.64 -22.74 -11.77
N TRP A 186 -29.02 -21.88 -10.97
CA TRP A 186 -29.72 -20.75 -10.36
C TRP A 186 -30.26 -19.81 -11.45
N PHE A 187 -29.45 -19.44 -12.44
CA PHE A 187 -29.83 -18.54 -13.52
C PHE A 187 -31.00 -19.11 -14.34
N GLU A 188 -30.92 -20.37 -14.77
CA GLU A 188 -32.03 -21.03 -15.49
C GLU A 188 -33.30 -21.09 -14.63
N SER A 189 -33.20 -21.25 -13.30
CA SER A 189 -34.37 -21.25 -12.41
C SER A 189 -35.10 -19.90 -12.34
N ILE A 190 -34.39 -18.79 -12.55
CA ILE A 190 -34.97 -17.43 -12.51
C ILE A 190 -35.18 -16.82 -13.90
N LYS A 191 -34.67 -17.43 -14.96
CA LYS A 191 -34.64 -16.90 -16.32
C LYS A 191 -36.03 -16.56 -16.86
N ASP A 192 -37.02 -17.42 -16.63
CA ASP A 192 -38.38 -17.16 -17.12
C ASP A 192 -39.10 -16.08 -16.28
N ILE A 193 -38.73 -15.93 -15.01
CA ILE A 193 -39.15 -14.80 -14.18
C ILE A 193 -38.55 -13.50 -14.75
N LEU A 194 -37.25 -13.50 -15.09
CA LEU A 194 -36.59 -12.33 -15.69
C LEU A 194 -37.20 -11.92 -17.04
N LYS A 195 -37.56 -12.88 -17.91
CA LYS A 195 -38.25 -12.60 -19.17
C LYS A 195 -39.63 -11.95 -19.00
N THR A 196 -40.32 -12.26 -17.91
CA THR A 196 -41.67 -11.76 -17.64
C THR A 196 -41.69 -10.42 -16.91
N ILE A 197 -40.58 -10.02 -16.27
CA ILE A 197 -40.45 -8.73 -15.57
C ILE A 197 -40.48 -7.54 -16.52
N ASP A 198 -39.90 -7.68 -17.72
CA ASP A 198 -39.93 -6.63 -18.74
C ASP A 198 -40.14 -7.21 -20.14
N PRO A 199 -41.37 -7.67 -20.45
CA PRO A 199 -41.69 -8.25 -21.74
C PRO A 199 -41.45 -7.22 -22.85
N GLY A 200 -40.47 -7.49 -23.72
CA GLY A 200 -40.12 -6.58 -24.82
C GLY A 200 -39.15 -5.45 -24.45
N GLY A 201 -38.65 -5.38 -23.21
CA GLY A 201 -37.58 -4.44 -22.82
C GLY A 201 -38.02 -2.99 -22.64
N THR A 202 -39.32 -2.74 -22.42
CA THR A 202 -39.88 -1.38 -22.35
C THR A 202 -39.46 -0.67 -21.07
N MET A 203 -39.52 -1.34 -19.92
CA MET A 203 -39.09 -0.77 -18.64
C MET A 203 -37.59 -0.47 -18.64
N LEU A 204 -36.77 -1.33 -19.24
CA LEU A 204 -35.34 -1.10 -19.39
C LEU A 204 -35.06 0.12 -20.26
N ALA A 205 -35.76 0.25 -21.39
CA ALA A 205 -35.63 1.40 -22.27
C ALA A 205 -36.02 2.71 -21.55
N GLU A 206 -37.17 2.72 -20.85
CA GLU A 206 -37.61 3.88 -20.07
C GLU A 206 -36.61 4.26 -18.96
N LEU A 207 -36.04 3.28 -18.25
CA LEU A 207 -35.03 3.53 -17.20
C LEU A 207 -33.71 4.04 -17.78
N MET A 208 -33.31 3.55 -18.95
CA MET A 208 -32.15 4.07 -19.66
C MET A 208 -32.42 5.51 -20.11
N ASP A 209 -33.59 5.80 -20.67
CA ASP A 209 -33.93 7.13 -21.19
C ASP A 209 -34.29 8.14 -20.11
N ALA A 210 -34.63 7.70 -18.89
CA ALA A 210 -34.85 8.58 -17.75
C ALA A 210 -33.63 9.44 -17.37
N ARG A 211 -32.42 9.12 -17.87
CA ARG A 211 -31.19 9.90 -17.70
C ARG A 211 -30.87 10.82 -18.88
N VAL A 212 -31.72 10.85 -19.90
CA VAL A 212 -31.62 11.78 -21.02
C VAL A 212 -32.42 13.02 -20.65
N ASP A 213 -31.79 14.19 -20.71
CA ASP A 213 -32.46 15.47 -20.48
C ASP A 213 -33.34 15.88 -21.66
N ILE A 214 -34.11 16.96 -21.48
CA ILE A 214 -34.97 17.54 -22.53
C ILE A 214 -34.22 18.02 -23.77
N GLN A 215 -32.89 18.13 -23.70
CA GLN A 215 -32.02 18.49 -24.83
C GLN A 215 -31.43 17.26 -25.52
N GLY A 216 -31.70 16.04 -25.03
CA GLY A 216 -31.19 14.79 -25.58
C GLY A 216 -29.82 14.36 -25.05
N VAL A 217 -29.30 15.00 -23.99
CA VAL A 217 -28.00 14.67 -23.39
C VAL A 217 -28.17 13.67 -22.25
N ARG A 218 -27.33 12.64 -22.23
CA ARG A 218 -27.35 11.56 -21.22
C ARG A 218 -26.44 11.90 -20.04
N HIS A 219 -26.94 11.75 -18.82
CA HIS A 219 -26.24 12.05 -17.57
C HIS A 219 -25.89 10.81 -16.75
N ASN A 220 -24.93 10.91 -15.82
CA ASN A 220 -24.50 9.78 -14.99
C ASN A 220 -25.54 9.42 -13.93
N SER A 221 -26.29 10.42 -13.46
CA SER A 221 -27.36 10.24 -12.48
C SER A 221 -28.64 10.98 -12.84
N LEU A 222 -29.75 10.56 -12.23
CA LEU A 222 -31.04 11.24 -12.36
C LEU A 222 -30.99 12.68 -11.83
N SER A 223 -30.22 12.90 -10.76
CA SER A 223 -30.06 14.22 -10.14
C SER A 223 -29.36 15.19 -11.09
N GLU A 224 -28.30 14.75 -11.77
CA GLU A 224 -27.60 15.57 -12.78
C GLU A 224 -28.53 15.94 -13.92
N ARG A 225 -29.29 14.97 -14.43
CA ARG A 225 -30.29 15.18 -15.48
C ARG A 225 -31.35 16.20 -15.04
N LEU A 226 -31.90 16.07 -13.83
CA LEU A 226 -32.92 16.99 -13.31
C LEU A 226 -32.39 18.41 -13.12
N LEU A 227 -31.14 18.55 -12.67
CA LEU A 227 -30.48 19.85 -12.56
C LEU A 227 -30.28 20.48 -13.94
N ALA A 228 -29.87 19.69 -14.93
CA ALA A 228 -29.73 20.15 -16.31
C ALA A 228 -31.08 20.62 -16.90
N ASP A 229 -32.14 19.82 -16.76
CA ASP A 229 -33.51 20.19 -17.17
C ASP A 229 -33.96 21.50 -16.50
N MET A 230 -33.76 21.62 -15.18
CA MET A 230 -34.17 22.80 -14.42
C MET A 230 -33.43 24.05 -14.85
N ASN A 231 -32.11 23.96 -15.05
CA ASN A 231 -31.30 25.09 -15.52
C ASN A 231 -31.71 25.53 -16.91
N TYR A 232 -31.95 24.58 -17.83
CA TYR A 232 -32.41 24.89 -19.18
C TYR A 232 -33.76 25.61 -19.17
N LEU A 233 -34.73 25.08 -18.42
CA LEU A 233 -36.07 25.68 -18.33
C LEU A 233 -36.03 27.07 -17.68
N TYR A 234 -35.23 27.23 -16.63
CA TYR A 234 -35.05 28.51 -15.94
C TYR A 234 -34.50 29.57 -16.91
N HIS A 235 -33.45 29.23 -17.67
CA HIS A 235 -32.88 30.14 -18.67
C HIS A 235 -33.89 30.51 -19.76
N ARG A 236 -34.64 29.53 -20.28
CA ARG A 236 -35.69 29.77 -21.29
C ARG A 236 -36.83 30.67 -20.79
N LEU A 237 -37.14 30.60 -19.49
CA LEU A 237 -38.15 31.46 -18.85
C LEU A 237 -37.63 32.88 -18.66
N GLU A 238 -36.40 33.06 -18.18
CA GLU A 238 -35.77 34.38 -18.09
C GLU A 238 -35.72 35.05 -19.46
N GLU A 239 -35.23 34.37 -20.49
CA GLU A 239 -35.19 34.91 -21.86
C GLU A 239 -36.58 35.37 -22.32
N ARG A 240 -37.64 34.60 -22.04
CA ARG A 240 -39.00 34.93 -22.47
C ARG A 240 -39.64 36.07 -21.69
N LEU A 241 -39.34 36.20 -20.40
CA LEU A 241 -39.96 37.20 -19.52
C LEU A 241 -39.26 38.56 -19.59
N TYR A 242 -37.95 38.57 -19.85
CA TYR A 242 -37.15 39.81 -19.87
C TYR A 242 -36.87 40.36 -21.28
N THR A 243 -37.30 39.68 -22.36
CA THR A 243 -37.26 40.28 -23.70
C THR A 243 -38.64 40.81 -24.13
N ILE A 244 -38.87 42.11 -23.92
CA ILE A 244 -39.93 42.83 -24.65
C ILE A 244 -39.42 43.01 -26.08
N LYS A 245 -39.96 42.26 -27.05
CA LYS A 245 -39.48 42.34 -28.45
C LYS A 245 -39.73 43.68 -29.13
N TYR A 246 -40.77 44.41 -28.72
CA TYR A 246 -41.01 45.84 -28.99
C TYR A 246 -42.31 46.26 -28.28
N GLY A 247 -42.42 47.53 -27.91
CA GLY A 247 -43.65 48.13 -27.40
C GLY A 247 -43.63 49.64 -27.64
N ASN A 248 -44.72 50.20 -28.18
CA ASN A 248 -44.87 51.65 -28.27
C ASN A 248 -45.46 52.15 -26.95
N VAL A 249 -44.66 52.90 -26.19
CA VAL A 249 -45.08 53.47 -24.92
C VAL A 249 -45.29 54.98 -25.12
N ASN A 250 -46.55 55.44 -25.03
CA ASN A 250 -46.91 56.86 -25.19
C ASN A 250 -46.83 57.62 -23.84
N THR A 251 -46.11 57.10 -22.86
CA THR A 251 -45.93 57.71 -21.54
C THR A 251 -44.51 57.43 -21.07
N LEU A 252 -43.93 58.39 -20.36
CA LEU A 252 -42.58 58.31 -19.82
C LEU A 252 -42.54 57.21 -18.75
N GLU A 253 -41.90 56.09 -19.07
CA GLU A 253 -41.68 54.95 -18.16
C GLU A 253 -40.18 54.84 -17.84
N ILE A 254 -39.87 54.55 -16.59
CA ILE A 254 -38.50 54.26 -16.16
C ILE A 254 -38.27 52.77 -16.38
N LEU A 255 -37.38 52.43 -17.32
CA LEU A 255 -36.90 51.07 -17.52
C LEU A 255 -35.63 50.86 -16.69
N GLU A 256 -35.72 50.06 -15.65
CA GLU A 256 -34.57 49.58 -14.88
C GLU A 256 -34.02 48.33 -15.56
N ASP A 257 -32.83 48.44 -16.17
CA ASP A 257 -32.08 47.30 -16.73
C ASP A 257 -30.80 47.08 -15.92
N ASP A 258 -30.92 46.29 -14.84
CA ASP A 258 -29.83 45.91 -13.95
C ASP A 258 -28.77 45.02 -14.62
N SER A 259 -29.00 44.60 -15.86
CA SER A 259 -28.10 43.71 -16.61
C SER A 259 -27.62 44.32 -17.92
N PHE A 260 -27.74 45.64 -18.11
CA PHE A 260 -27.34 46.34 -19.33
C PHE A 260 -25.88 46.04 -19.75
N SER A 261 -24.97 45.90 -18.79
CA SER A 261 -23.56 45.56 -19.02
C SER A 261 -23.30 44.09 -19.38
N LYS A 262 -24.32 43.22 -19.36
CA LYS A 262 -24.22 41.79 -19.74
C LYS A 262 -24.80 41.51 -21.12
N ASN A 263 -25.77 42.29 -21.58
CA ASN A 263 -26.49 42.10 -22.84
C ASN A 263 -26.07 43.11 -23.95
N HIS A 264 -25.26 44.12 -23.62
CA HIS A 264 -24.69 45.07 -24.58
C HIS A 264 -23.16 45.12 -24.47
N GLU A 265 -22.45 45.20 -25.61
CA GLU A 265 -21.01 45.45 -25.65
C GLU A 265 -20.74 46.94 -25.40
N VAL A 266 -19.95 47.24 -24.37
CA VAL A 266 -19.59 48.62 -23.98
C VAL A 266 -18.09 48.81 -24.14
N GLU A 267 -17.68 49.83 -24.90
CA GLU A 267 -16.28 50.25 -25.04
C GLU A 267 -16.04 51.54 -24.26
N VAL A 268 -15.06 51.53 -23.34
CA VAL A 268 -14.70 52.72 -22.56
C VAL A 268 -13.76 53.59 -23.39
N LEU A 269 -14.29 54.69 -23.92
CA LEU A 269 -13.54 55.61 -24.81
C LEU A 269 -12.68 56.63 -24.05
N GLY A 270 -12.86 56.78 -22.72
CA GLY A 270 -12.06 57.67 -21.89
C GLY A 270 -12.59 57.81 -20.46
N THR A 271 -11.78 58.40 -19.58
CA THR A 271 -12.15 58.68 -18.18
C THR A 271 -11.87 60.15 -17.89
N VAL A 272 -12.85 60.85 -17.32
CA VAL A 272 -12.70 62.26 -16.95
C VAL A 272 -12.63 62.35 -15.43
N ASN A 273 -11.60 63.00 -14.90
CA ASN A 273 -11.45 63.22 -13.47
C ASN A 273 -12.17 64.50 -13.05
N HIS A 274 -13.42 64.37 -12.60
CA HIS A 274 -14.13 65.42 -11.86
C HIS A 274 -14.30 64.99 -10.39
N PRO A 275 -14.01 65.86 -9.41
CA PRO A 275 -14.32 65.57 -8.01
C PRO A 275 -15.84 65.49 -7.85
N ILE A 276 -16.31 64.33 -7.40
CA ILE A 276 -17.74 64.03 -7.24
C ILE A 276 -18.20 64.75 -5.98
N GLU A 277 -18.93 65.87 -6.10
CA GLU A 277 -19.55 66.51 -4.94
C GLU A 277 -21.02 66.12 -4.75
N GLU A 278 -21.78 65.78 -5.81
CA GLU A 278 -23.11 65.17 -5.67
C GLU A 278 -23.37 64.17 -6.83
N GLY A 279 -24.13 63.11 -6.55
CA GLY A 279 -24.41 62.05 -7.53
C GLY A 279 -25.08 62.61 -8.78
N ALA A 280 -24.51 62.32 -9.96
CA ALA A 280 -25.06 62.77 -11.22
C ALA A 280 -26.28 61.93 -11.63
N LEU A 281 -27.41 62.59 -11.88
CA LEU A 281 -28.53 61.98 -12.61
C LEU A 281 -28.18 61.99 -14.10
N ILE A 282 -28.06 60.79 -14.69
CA ILE A 282 -27.76 60.63 -16.12
C ILE A 282 -29.07 60.37 -16.85
N ILE A 283 -29.42 61.24 -17.79
CA ILE A 283 -30.54 61.02 -18.72
C ILE A 283 -29.93 60.86 -20.11
N ALA A 284 -29.92 59.63 -20.63
CA ALA A 284 -29.50 59.34 -22.00
C ALA A 284 -30.73 59.28 -22.90
N THR A 285 -30.68 59.95 -24.05
CA THR A 285 -31.70 59.83 -25.09
C THR A 285 -31.17 58.88 -26.15
N VAL A 286 -31.80 57.72 -26.32
CA VAL A 286 -31.42 56.75 -27.35
C VAL A 286 -32.25 57.05 -28.60
N ASP A 287 -31.68 57.79 -29.56
CA ASP A 287 -32.17 57.73 -30.94
C ASP A 287 -31.19 58.33 -31.96
N ASP A 288 -30.56 57.47 -32.79
CA ASP A 288 -30.49 57.63 -34.26
C ASP A 288 -29.90 56.35 -34.89
N SER A 289 -30.60 55.82 -35.89
CA SER A 289 -30.24 54.67 -36.74
C SER A 289 -28.86 54.75 -37.45
N LYS A 290 -28.08 55.81 -37.25
CA LYS A 290 -26.75 56.01 -37.84
C LYS A 290 -25.62 56.32 -36.85
N GLN A 291 -25.90 56.47 -35.55
CA GLN A 291 -24.87 56.81 -34.56
C GLN A 291 -24.49 55.59 -33.71
N ASN A 292 -23.28 55.06 -33.92
CA ASN A 292 -22.67 54.00 -33.11
C ASN A 292 -21.88 54.57 -31.91
N VAL A 293 -22.09 55.83 -31.52
CA VAL A 293 -21.37 56.47 -30.43
C VAL A 293 -22.34 57.29 -29.59
N PHE A 294 -22.38 56.99 -28.29
CA PHE A 294 -23.10 57.80 -27.30
C PHE A 294 -22.25 59.02 -26.94
N THR A 295 -22.87 60.20 -26.88
CA THR A 295 -22.21 61.41 -26.37
C THR A 295 -22.83 61.76 -25.02
N ILE A 296 -21.98 61.94 -24.01
CA ILE A 296 -22.38 62.34 -22.65
C ILE A 296 -21.98 63.79 -22.48
N GLU A 297 -22.93 64.68 -22.25
CA GLU A 297 -22.67 66.07 -21.86
C GLU A 297 -23.26 66.32 -20.46
N GLY A 298 -22.50 67.01 -19.61
CA GLY A 298 -22.97 67.42 -18.30
C GLY A 298 -23.96 68.58 -18.43
N VAL A 299 -25.10 68.48 -17.77
CA VAL A 299 -26.06 69.59 -17.68
C VAL A 299 -25.78 70.37 -16.41
N ASP A 300 -25.28 71.60 -16.55
CA ASP A 300 -25.14 72.53 -15.45
C ASP A 300 -26.51 73.17 -15.20
N ASN A 301 -27.24 72.64 -14.21
CA ASN A 301 -28.44 73.30 -13.72
C ASN A 301 -27.98 74.38 -12.74
N GLY A 302 -27.84 75.61 -13.25
CA GLY A 302 -27.37 76.76 -12.48
C GLY A 302 -28.10 77.01 -11.16
#